data_AF-K1SBF2-F1
#
_entry.id   AF-K1SBF2-F1
#
_cell.length_a   1.000
_cell.length_b   1.000
_cell.length_c   1.000
_cell.angle_alpha   90.00
_cell.angle_beta   90.00
_cell.angle_gamma   90.00
#
_symmetry.space_group_name_H-M   'P 1'
#
loop_
_entity.id
_entity.type
_entity.pdbx_description
1 polymer ?
#
loop_
_entity_poly.entity_id
_entity_poly.type
_entity_poly.pdbx_seq_one_letter_code
_entity_poly.pdbx_strand_id
1 'polypeptide(L)'
;QGVSWSVEQCGLNADFVGALPTAIMKPLSGSGARGMMLEAMKNYGPDSFVGRLSCIFQGSTDTTFYILAVYFGSVSIRNTRHAVACGLLADLAGVIAAIAIAYLFFG
;
A
#
# COMPACT_ATOMS: atom_id res chain seq x y z
N GLN A 1 -15.61 11.15 -0.24
CA GLN A 1 -15.99 12.34 0.54
C GLN A 1 -15.89 12.12 2.06
N GLY A 2 -16.32 10.99 2.64
CA GLY A 2 -16.21 10.78 4.10
C GLY A 2 -14.78 10.60 4.66
N VAL A 3 -13.89 9.91 3.94
CA VAL A 3 -12.51 9.65 4.41
C VAL A 3 -11.65 10.92 4.40
N SER A 4 -11.86 11.81 3.42
CA SER A 4 -11.15 13.10 3.35
C SER A 4 -11.43 13.99 4.56
N TRP A 5 -12.67 14.02 5.04
CA TRP A 5 -13.07 14.85 6.18
C TRP A 5 -12.46 14.37 7.51
N SER A 6 -12.40 13.06 7.73
CA SER A 6 -11.76 12.50 8.94
C SER A 6 -10.25 12.71 8.98
N VAL A 7 -9.62 12.86 7.81
CA VAL A 7 -8.16 13.04 7.68
C VAL A 7 -7.78 14.52 7.77
N GLU A 8 -8.64 15.42 7.27
CA GLU A 8 -8.52 16.88 7.47
C GLU A 8 -8.59 17.27 8.95
N GLN A 9 -9.39 16.57 9.77
CA GLN A 9 -9.44 16.79 11.23
C GLN A 9 -8.16 16.34 11.96
N CYS A 10 -7.31 15.52 11.32
CA CYS A 10 -5.99 15.13 11.84
C CYS A 10 -4.83 16.00 11.31
N GLY A 11 -5.11 17.02 10.48
CA GLY A 11 -4.08 17.88 9.89
C GLY A 11 -3.28 17.24 8.75
N LEU A 12 -3.76 16.14 8.17
CA LEU A 12 -3.14 15.45 7.04
C LEU A 12 -3.92 15.76 5.75
N ASN A 13 -3.21 16.13 4.69
CA ASN A 13 -3.81 16.58 3.43
C ASN A 13 -4.47 15.39 2.69
N ALA A 14 -5.75 15.44 2.31
CA ALA A 14 -6.50 14.28 1.79
C ALA A 14 -5.99 13.69 0.45
N ASP A 15 -4.87 14.16 -0.08
CA ASP A 15 -4.22 13.69 -1.30
C ASP A 15 -3.83 12.20 -1.28
N PHE A 16 -3.58 11.60 -0.12
CA PHE A 16 -3.26 10.16 -0.01
C PHE A 16 -4.40 9.25 -0.53
N VAL A 17 -5.63 9.76 -0.63
CA VAL A 17 -6.81 9.02 -1.10
C VAL A 17 -6.62 8.52 -2.54
N GLY A 18 -5.89 9.26 -3.37
CA GLY A 18 -5.58 8.83 -4.74
C GLY A 18 -4.65 7.59 -4.81
N ALA A 19 -3.90 7.32 -3.74
CA ALA A 19 -2.93 6.22 -3.66
C ALA A 19 -3.45 5.03 -2.83
N LEU A 20 -4.57 5.16 -2.13
CA LEU A 20 -5.26 4.06 -1.43
C LEU A 20 -5.51 2.82 -2.29
N PRO A 21 -5.95 2.94 -3.56
CA PRO A 21 -6.16 1.76 -4.41
C PRO A 21 -4.86 0.97 -4.64
N THR A 22 -3.73 1.67 -4.78
CA THR A 22 -2.39 1.06 -4.89
C THR A 22 -2.00 0.33 -3.61
N ALA A 23 -2.27 0.94 -2.44
CA ALA A 23 -1.98 0.34 -1.14
C ALA A 23 -2.81 -0.94 -0.88
N ILE A 24 -4.10 -0.95 -1.23
CA ILE A 24 -4.97 -2.13 -1.06
C ILE A 24 -4.59 -3.25 -2.04
N MET A 25 -4.18 -2.90 -3.26
CA MET A 25 -3.74 -3.91 -4.21
C MET A 25 -2.40 -4.53 -3.86
N LYS A 26 -1.56 -3.85 -3.08
CA LYS A 26 -0.18 -4.28 -2.80
C LYS A 26 -0.09 -5.63 -2.06
N PRO A 27 -0.88 -5.92 -1.01
CA PRO A 27 -0.91 -7.25 -0.37
C PRO A 27 -1.43 -8.37 -1.28
N LEU A 28 -2.35 -8.03 -2.20
CA LEU A 28 -3.07 -8.97 -3.05
C LEU A 28 -2.29 -9.33 -4.31
N SER A 29 -1.69 -8.32 -4.97
CA SER A 29 -1.01 -8.48 -6.26
C SER A 29 -0.03 -7.35 -6.54
N GLY A 30 1.23 -7.72 -6.78
CA GLY A 30 2.31 -6.77 -7.03
C GLY A 30 2.22 -6.15 -8.42
N SER A 31 1.80 -6.95 -9.41
CA SER A 31 1.54 -6.48 -10.77
C SER A 31 0.27 -5.61 -10.84
N GLY A 32 -0.77 -5.96 -10.08
CA GLY A 32 -1.99 -5.16 -9.95
C GLY A 32 -1.72 -3.80 -9.31
N ALA A 33 -0.99 -3.77 -8.19
CA ALA A 33 -0.56 -2.53 -7.56
C ALA A 33 0.30 -1.67 -8.47
N ARG A 34 1.11 -2.28 -9.36
CA ARG A 34 1.89 -1.53 -10.36
C ARG A 34 1.04 -0.91 -11.46
N GLY A 35 -0.02 -1.60 -11.89
CA GLY A 35 -1.04 -1.01 -12.76
C GLY A 35 -1.66 0.23 -12.13
N MET A 36 -2.10 0.13 -10.88
CA MET A 36 -2.72 1.24 -10.13
C MET A 36 -1.74 2.40 -9.90
N MET A 37 -0.45 2.12 -9.64
CA MET A 37 0.58 3.16 -9.55
C MET A 37 0.72 3.92 -10.87
N LEU A 38 0.79 3.22 -12.00
CA LEU A 38 0.90 3.85 -13.32
C LEU A 38 -0.34 4.67 -13.67
N GLU A 39 -1.53 4.22 -13.28
CA GLU A 39 -2.76 5.01 -13.41
C GLU A 39 -2.76 6.26 -12.53
N ALA A 40 -2.30 6.15 -11.28
CA ALA A 40 -2.15 7.30 -10.39
C ALA A 40 -1.16 8.32 -10.96
N MET A 41 -0.03 7.88 -11.53
CA MET A 41 0.94 8.75 -12.19
C MET A 41 0.38 9.40 -13.45
N LYS A 42 -0.46 8.71 -14.22
CA LYS A 42 -1.13 9.28 -15.40
C LYS A 42 -2.19 10.31 -15.03
N ASN A 43 -2.94 10.07 -13.95
CA ASN A 43 -4.05 10.94 -13.53
C ASN A 43 -3.59 12.17 -12.74
N TYR A 44 -2.61 12.02 -11.85
CA TYR A 44 -2.14 13.10 -10.97
C TYR A 44 -0.77 13.67 -11.36
N GLY A 45 -0.03 13.00 -12.23
CA GLY A 45 1.34 13.34 -12.60
C GLY A 45 2.37 12.59 -11.74
N PRO A 46 3.54 12.22 -12.30
CA PRO A 46 4.56 11.46 -11.60
C PRO A 46 5.21 12.23 -10.43
N ASP A 47 5.28 13.56 -10.53
CA ASP A 47 5.81 14.43 -9.48
C ASP A 47 4.81 14.80 -8.38
N SER A 48 3.55 14.38 -8.54
CA SER A 48 2.52 14.63 -7.53
C SER A 48 2.77 13.83 -6.26
N PHE A 49 2.24 14.33 -5.14
CA PHE A 49 2.24 13.61 -3.87
C PHE A 49 1.66 12.19 -4.03
N VAL A 50 0.56 12.04 -4.79
CA VAL A 50 -0.08 10.75 -5.09
C VAL A 50 0.83 9.82 -5.87
N GLY A 51 1.57 10.34 -6.86
CA GLY A 51 2.54 9.58 -7.65
C GLY A 51 3.69 9.08 -6.80
N ARG A 52 4.30 9.96 -5.99
CA ARG A 52 5.41 9.64 -5.09
C ARG A 52 4.98 8.65 -4.01
N LEU A 53 3.81 8.86 -3.38
CA LEU A 53 3.25 7.94 -2.39
C LEU A 53 2.96 6.56 -2.99
N SER A 54 2.43 6.51 -4.22
CA SER A 54 2.21 5.24 -4.93
C SER A 54 3.51 4.48 -5.18
N CYS A 55 4.62 5.18 -5.47
CA CYS A 55 5.95 4.58 -5.56
C CYS A 55 6.46 4.04 -4.21
N ILE A 56 6.25 4.79 -3.11
CA ILE A 56 6.62 4.33 -1.76
C ILE A 56 5.84 3.06 -1.40
N PHE A 57 4.52 3.01 -1.66
CA PHE A 57 3.73 1.80 -1.48
C PHE A 57 4.25 0.63 -2.34
N GLN A 58 4.75 0.93 -3.54
CA GLN A 58 5.33 -0.09 -4.40
C GLN A 58 6.65 -0.66 -3.86
N GLY A 59 7.44 0.12 -3.12
CA GLY A 59 8.72 -0.29 -2.56
C GLY A 59 8.70 -0.80 -1.11
N SER A 60 7.64 -0.54 -0.35
CA SER A 60 7.65 -0.76 1.11
C SER A 60 7.42 -2.21 1.55
N THR A 61 6.61 -2.99 0.82
CA THR A 61 6.28 -4.36 1.24
C THR A 61 6.13 -5.31 0.06
N ASP A 62 6.45 -6.59 0.29
CA ASP A 62 6.14 -7.68 -0.63
C ASP A 62 4.67 -8.11 -0.53
N THR A 63 4.17 -8.76 -1.57
CA THR A 63 2.80 -9.27 -1.65
C THR A 63 2.54 -10.43 -0.68
N THR A 64 1.89 -10.19 0.47
CA THR A 64 1.60 -11.22 1.49
C THR A 64 0.91 -12.46 0.94
N PHE A 65 -0.12 -12.33 0.08
CA PHE A 65 -0.82 -13.48 -0.47
C PHE A 65 0.05 -14.29 -1.45
N TYR A 66 0.91 -13.60 -2.21
CA TYR A 66 1.89 -14.26 -3.08
C TYR A 66 2.96 -14.99 -2.26
N ILE A 67 3.46 -14.37 -1.19
CA ILE A 67 4.42 -14.97 -0.27
C ILE A 67 3.82 -16.24 0.34
N LEU A 68 2.57 -16.19 0.79
CA LEU A 68 1.88 -17.37 1.29
C LEU A 68 1.71 -18.43 0.20
N ALA A 69 1.21 -18.08 -0.99
CA ALA A 69 0.97 -19.07 -2.04
C ALA A 69 2.27 -19.75 -2.53
N VAL A 70 3.35 -18.98 -2.73
CA VAL A 70 4.61 -19.48 -3.31
C VAL A 70 5.56 -20.02 -2.25
N TYR A 71 5.80 -19.30 -1.15
CA TYR A 71 6.75 -19.77 -0.13
C TYR A 71 6.14 -20.82 0.79
N PHE A 72 4.87 -20.67 1.23
CA PHE A 72 4.27 -21.72 2.06
C PHE A 72 3.84 -22.92 1.22
N GLY A 73 3.49 -22.70 -0.06
CA GLY A 73 3.23 -23.77 -1.01
C GLY A 73 4.45 -24.64 -1.30
N SER A 74 5.64 -24.02 -1.50
CA SER A 74 6.88 -24.75 -1.78
C SER A 74 7.44 -25.52 -0.58
N VAL A 75 7.18 -25.06 0.65
CA VAL A 75 7.63 -25.72 1.89
C VAL A 75 6.52 -26.58 2.55
N SER A 76 5.35 -26.71 1.91
CA SER A 76 4.20 -27.50 2.39
C SER A 76 3.76 -27.17 3.83
N ILE A 77 3.71 -25.87 4.16
CA ILE A 77 3.27 -25.43 5.49
C ILE A 77 1.76 -25.59 5.64
N ARG A 78 1.33 -26.51 6.53
CA ARG A 78 -0.09 -26.78 6.83
C ARG A 78 -0.76 -25.77 7.78
N ASN A 79 0.03 -25.02 8.57
CA ASN A 79 -0.48 -24.07 9.58
C ASN A 79 -0.29 -22.62 9.14
N THR A 80 -1.19 -22.12 8.28
CA THR A 80 -1.11 -20.77 7.70
C THR A 80 -1.93 -19.72 8.46
N ARG A 81 -2.83 -20.15 9.35
CA ARG A 81 -3.84 -19.30 10.04
C ARG A 81 -3.27 -18.03 10.68
N HIS A 82 -2.14 -18.11 11.37
CA HIS A 82 -1.53 -16.96 12.04
C HIS A 82 -0.58 -16.16 11.15
N ALA A 83 -0.02 -16.80 10.12
CA ALA A 83 0.88 -16.15 9.18
C ALA A 83 0.14 -15.18 8.25
N VAL A 84 -1.07 -15.52 7.82
CA VAL A 84 -1.94 -14.59 7.06
C VAL A 84 -2.18 -13.32 7.87
N ALA A 85 -2.61 -13.47 9.13
CA ALA A 85 -2.94 -12.35 9.99
C ALA A 85 -1.71 -11.48 10.29
N CYS A 86 -0.57 -12.10 10.58
CA CYS A 86 0.68 -11.38 10.83
C CYS A 86 1.20 -10.65 9.57
N GLY A 87 1.11 -11.28 8.40
CA GLY A 87 1.50 -10.67 7.12
C GLY A 87 0.61 -9.48 6.76
N LEU A 88 -0.72 -9.61 6.92
CA LEU A 88 -1.65 -8.51 6.64
C LEU A 88 -1.48 -7.35 7.64
N LEU A 89 -1.17 -7.63 8.90
CA LEU A 89 -0.83 -6.59 9.89
C LEU A 89 0.50 -5.90 9.55
N ALA A 90 1.50 -6.64 9.06
CA ALA A 90 2.75 -6.06 8.59
C ALA A 90 2.55 -5.17 7.36
N ASP A 91 1.70 -5.59 6.41
CA ASP A 91 1.30 -4.77 5.26
C ASP A 91 0.61 -3.48 5.71
N LEU A 92 -0.33 -3.59 6.67
CA LEU A 92 -1.01 -2.42 7.22
C LEU A 92 -0.03 -1.45 7.87
N ALA A 93 0.93 -1.96 8.66
CA ALA A 93 1.98 -1.15 9.27
C ALA A 93 2.86 -0.48 8.20
N GLY A 94 3.20 -1.21 7.12
CA GLY A 94 3.95 -0.68 5.97
C GLY A 94 3.20 0.44 5.25
N VAL A 95 1.89 0.32 5.05
CA VAL A 95 1.04 1.37 4.48
C VAL A 95 1.02 2.61 5.37
N ILE A 96 0.84 2.44 6.68
CA ILE A 96 0.85 3.57 7.64
C ILE A 96 2.21 4.26 7.65
N ALA A 97 3.30 3.50 7.68
CA ALA A 97 4.66 4.04 7.64
C ALA A 97 4.95 4.78 6.32
N ALA A 98 4.52 4.21 5.19
CA ALA A 98 4.66 4.83 3.87
C ALA A 98 3.92 6.17 3.79
N ILE A 99 2.70 6.25 4.33
CA ILE A 99 1.93 7.50 4.43
C ILE A 99 2.68 8.51 5.31
N ALA A 100 3.14 8.11 6.50
CA ALA A 100 3.86 9.00 7.41
C ALA A 100 5.17 9.55 6.79
N ILE A 101 5.95 8.70 6.11
CA ILE A 101 7.18 9.10 5.42
C ILE A 101 6.86 10.02 4.23
N ALA A 102 5.80 9.74 3.48
CA ALA A 102 5.41 10.59 2.36
C ALA A 102 5.08 12.01 2.83
N TYR A 103 4.33 12.18 3.93
CA TYR A 103 4.10 13.51 4.50
C TYR A 103 5.36 14.14 5.09
N LEU A 104 6.26 13.36 5.68
CA LEU A 104 7.49 13.91 6.27
C LEU A 104 8.47 14.44 5.21
N PHE A 105 8.55 13.81 4.04
CA PHE A 105 9.48 14.19 2.98
C PHE A 105 8.87 15.02 1.84
N PHE A 106 7.57 14.89 1.60
CA PHE A 106 6.88 15.49 0.44
C PHE A 106 5.60 16.27 0.81
N GLY A 107 5.29 16.39 2.10
CA GLY A 107 4.19 17.21 2.62
C GLY A 107 4.56 18.68 2.84
#